data_AF-A0A266LNQ5-F1
#
_entry.id   AF-A0A266LNQ5-F1
#
_cell.length_a   1.000
_cell.length_b   1.000
_cell.length_c   1.000
_cell.angle_alpha   90.00
_cell.angle_beta   90.00
_cell.angle_gamma   90.00
#
_symmetry.space_group_name_H-M   'P 1'
#
loop_
_entity.id
_entity.type
_entity.pdbx_description
1 polymer ?
#
loop_
_entity_poly.entity_id
_entity_poly.type
_entity_poly.pdbx_seq_one_letter_code
_entity_poly.pdbx_strand_id
1 'polypeptide(L)'
;MIYRALAVSTSPTWADRDCVERRVFIEAENRDRARLRICEILAKLWDVDADSIEFWNLETEFELNHDAFVGNVAGDHRLFVAGWADGKPSFDDGTYGHPLFLLSTQLDRMMAAYLSLPR
;
A
#
# COMPACT_ATOMS: atom_id res chain seq x y z
N MET A 1 -1.09 4.91 13.47
CA MET A 1 -0.60 3.56 13.07
C MET A 1 -0.56 3.48 11.57
N ILE A 2 0.41 2.78 10.98
CA ILE A 2 0.46 2.55 9.53
C ILE A 2 -0.46 1.37 9.18
N TYR A 3 -1.22 1.54 8.11
CA TYR A 3 -1.97 0.50 7.43
C TYR A 3 -1.51 0.40 5.98
N ARG A 4 -1.60 -0.79 5.41
CA ARG A 4 -1.39 -1.07 3.98
C ARG A 4 -2.67 -1.65 3.39
N ALA A 5 -3.01 -1.27 2.17
CA ALA A 5 -4.06 -1.89 1.39
C ALA A 5 -3.65 -1.98 -0.08
N LEU A 6 -4.36 -2.82 -0.82
CA LEU A 6 -4.38 -2.80 -2.29
C LEU A 6 -5.69 -2.13 -2.71
N ALA A 7 -5.60 -1.10 -3.55
CA ALA A 7 -6.74 -0.26 -3.90
C ALA A 7 -6.84 -0.05 -5.42
N VAL A 8 -8.06 0.06 -5.90
CA VAL A 8 -8.40 0.24 -7.32
C VAL A 8 -9.60 1.19 -7.42
N SER A 9 -9.82 1.79 -8.59
CA SER A 9 -11.08 2.45 -8.91
C SER A 9 -11.80 1.72 -10.03
N THR A 10 -13.10 1.47 -9.85
CA THR A 10 -13.98 0.94 -10.90
C THR A 10 -14.46 2.01 -11.88
N SER A 11 -14.12 3.29 -11.62
CA SER A 11 -14.49 4.38 -12.53
C SER A 11 -13.82 4.23 -13.89
N PRO A 12 -14.58 4.37 -15.00
CA PRO A 12 -14.01 4.34 -16.34
C PRO A 12 -13.08 5.52 -16.63
N THR A 13 -13.12 6.58 -15.81
CA THR A 13 -12.26 7.77 -15.93
C THR A 13 -10.96 7.66 -15.16
N TRP A 14 -10.73 6.58 -14.42
CA TRP A 14 -9.49 6.41 -13.65
C TRP A 14 -8.29 6.25 -14.59
N ALA A 15 -7.36 7.21 -14.50
CA ALA A 15 -6.19 7.30 -15.39
C ALA A 15 -5.25 6.08 -15.30
N ASP A 16 -5.17 5.46 -14.11
CA ASP A 16 -4.27 4.34 -13.82
C ASP A 16 -4.96 2.98 -13.99
N ARG A 17 -6.05 2.88 -14.75
CA ARG A 17 -6.80 1.63 -14.94
C ARG A 17 -5.95 0.44 -15.41
N ASP A 18 -4.84 0.69 -16.10
CA ASP A 18 -3.94 -0.34 -16.60
C ASP A 18 -3.02 -0.91 -15.50
N CYS A 19 -2.90 -0.24 -14.35
CA CYS A 19 -2.07 -0.67 -13.23
C CYS A 19 -2.69 -1.80 -12.39
N VAL A 20 -3.91 -2.26 -12.73
CA VAL A 20 -4.70 -3.29 -12.03
C VAL A 20 -5.04 -2.92 -10.58
N GLU A 21 -4.05 -2.66 -9.73
CA GLU A 21 -4.18 -2.24 -8.34
C GLU A 21 -3.01 -1.33 -7.92
N ARG A 22 -3.25 -0.44 -6.95
CA ARG A 22 -2.26 0.43 -6.31
C ARG A 22 -2.07 0.00 -4.87
N ARG A 23 -0.82 -0.24 -4.46
CA ARG A 23 -0.51 -0.39 -3.04
C ARG A 23 -0.54 0.96 -2.35
N VAL A 24 -1.29 1.05 -1.25
CA VAL A 24 -1.50 2.30 -0.50
C VAL A 24 -1.09 2.10 0.94
N PHE A 25 -0.21 2.96 1.43
CA PHE A 25 0.13 3.07 2.84
C PHE A 25 -0.57 4.29 3.42
N ILE A 26 -1.25 4.14 4.55
CA ILE A 26 -1.99 5.22 5.20
C ILE A 26 -1.80 5.23 6.71
N GLU A 27 -1.73 6.42 7.29
CA GLU A 27 -1.80 6.58 8.74
C GLU A 27 -3.24 6.73 9.22
N ALA A 28 -3.61 5.96 10.24
CA ALA A 28 -4.88 6.14 10.94
C ALA A 28 -4.79 5.76 12.42
N GLU A 29 -5.79 6.21 13.18
CA GLU A 29 -5.96 5.89 14.60
C GLU A 29 -6.42 4.46 14.84
N ASN A 30 -7.16 3.88 13.89
CA ASN A 30 -7.67 2.52 13.93
C ASN A 30 -8.08 2.08 12.51
N ARG A 31 -8.48 0.81 12.38
CA ARG A 31 -8.81 0.18 11.08
C ARG A 31 -10.03 0.83 10.42
N ASP A 32 -11.05 1.20 11.18
CA ASP A 32 -12.25 1.85 10.64
C ASP A 32 -11.94 3.23 10.08
N ARG A 33 -11.09 4.00 10.78
CA ARG A 33 -10.59 5.28 10.28
C ARG A 33 -9.70 5.12 9.05
N ALA A 34 -8.87 4.07 8.99
CA ALA A 34 -8.08 3.79 7.79
C ALA A 34 -8.98 3.52 6.58
N ARG A 35 -10.01 2.68 6.75
CA ARG A 35 -11.00 2.36 5.72
C ARG A 35 -11.67 3.62 5.15
N LEU A 36 -12.19 4.50 6.01
CA LEU A 36 -12.84 5.73 5.57
C LEU A 36 -11.87 6.67 4.84
N ARG A 37 -10.67 6.88 5.41
CA ARG A 37 -9.70 7.81 4.84
C ARG A 37 -9.12 7.34 3.50
N ILE A 38 -8.97 6.04 3.28
CA ILE A 38 -8.53 5.48 1.99
C ILE A 38 -9.49 5.94 0.89
N CYS A 39 -10.79 5.69 1.04
CA CYS A 39 -11.79 6.09 0.06
C CYS A 39 -11.79 7.62 -0.17
N GLU A 40 -11.83 8.41 0.89
CA GLU A 40 -11.88 9.87 0.80
C GLU A 40 -10.67 10.50 0.10
N ILE A 41 -9.46 10.00 0.39
CA ILE A 41 -8.23 10.55 -0.18
C ILE A 41 -8.04 10.06 -1.61
N LEU A 42 -8.26 8.77 -1.88
CA LEU A 42 -8.09 8.21 -3.21
C LEU A 42 -9.11 8.77 -4.21
N ALA A 43 -10.36 8.98 -3.80
CA ALA A 43 -11.36 9.64 -4.63
C ALA A 43 -10.88 11.01 -5.14
N LYS A 44 -10.32 11.82 -4.24
CA LYS A 44 -9.78 13.14 -4.58
C LYS A 44 -8.49 13.05 -5.40
N LEU A 45 -7.59 12.13 -5.05
CA LEU A 45 -6.30 11.96 -5.72
C LEU A 45 -6.47 11.46 -7.15
N TRP A 46 -7.45 10.59 -7.38
CA TRP A 46 -7.73 9.97 -8.66
C TRP A 46 -8.82 10.68 -9.46
N ASP A 47 -9.42 11.73 -8.91
CA ASP A 47 -10.52 12.50 -9.51
C ASP A 47 -11.71 11.62 -9.92
N VAL A 48 -12.17 10.81 -8.97
CA VAL A 48 -13.28 9.84 -9.11
C VAL A 48 -14.21 9.89 -7.91
N ASP A 49 -15.39 9.28 -8.03
CA ASP A 49 -16.33 9.15 -6.92
C ASP A 49 -15.80 8.21 -5.82
N ALA A 50 -16.04 8.54 -4.56
CA ALA A 50 -15.59 7.71 -3.43
C ALA A 50 -16.20 6.30 -3.44
N ASP A 51 -17.42 6.17 -3.97
CA ASP A 51 -18.11 4.89 -4.09
C ASP A 51 -17.51 3.99 -5.20
N SER A 52 -16.68 4.53 -6.10
CA SER A 52 -15.97 3.73 -7.10
C SER A 52 -14.65 3.16 -6.58
N ILE A 53 -14.23 3.52 -5.36
CA ILE A 53 -12.98 3.03 -4.76
C ILE A 53 -13.23 1.67 -4.12
N GLU A 54 -12.52 0.66 -4.61
CA GLU A 54 -12.47 -0.66 -3.99
C GLU A 54 -11.08 -0.90 -3.41
N PHE A 55 -11.01 -1.61 -2.28
CA PHE A 55 -9.74 -2.01 -1.68
C PHE A 55 -9.89 -3.30 -0.87
N TRP A 56 -8.78 -4.01 -0.73
CA TRP A 56 -8.68 -5.25 0.04
C TRP A 56 -7.34 -5.32 0.79
N ASN A 57 -7.20 -6.38 1.60
CA ASN A 57 -6.00 -6.67 2.40
C ASN A 57 -5.57 -5.47 3.28
N LEU A 58 -6.53 -4.87 4.00
CA LEU A 58 -6.26 -3.77 4.93
C LEU A 58 -5.55 -4.27 6.20
N GLU A 59 -4.23 -4.23 6.16
CA GLU A 59 -3.35 -4.80 7.17
C GLU A 59 -2.66 -3.69 7.97
N THR A 60 -2.54 -3.91 9.26
CA THR A 60 -1.75 -3.07 10.17
C THR A 60 -0.27 -3.34 9.98
N GLU A 61 0.55 -2.37 10.33
CA GLU A 61 2.00 -2.56 10.48
C GLU A 61 2.37 -3.78 11.33
N PHE A 62 1.60 -4.08 12.39
CA PHE A 62 1.83 -5.26 13.21
C PHE A 62 1.61 -6.56 12.43
N GLU A 63 0.49 -6.68 11.72
CA GLU A 63 0.18 -7.87 10.90
C GLU A 63 1.23 -8.07 9.80
N LEU A 64 1.63 -7.00 9.11
CA LEU A 64 2.66 -7.06 8.07
C LEU A 64 4.02 -7.52 8.58
N ASN A 65 4.39 -7.10 9.80
CA ASN A 65 5.65 -7.50 10.42
C ASN A 65 5.66 -8.96 10.89
N HIS A 66 4.49 -9.59 11.02
CA HIS A 66 4.31 -10.98 11.47
C HIS A 66 3.79 -11.90 10.36
N ASP A 67 3.78 -11.43 9.12
CA ASP A 67 3.39 -12.24 7.97
C ASP A 67 4.37 -13.41 7.76
N ALA A 68 3.86 -14.58 7.39
CA ALA A 68 4.67 -15.80 7.24
C ALA A 68 5.77 -15.65 6.16
N PHE A 69 5.56 -14.78 5.18
CA PHE A 69 6.47 -14.51 4.07
C PHE A 69 7.50 -13.43 4.39
N VAL A 70 7.54 -12.86 5.60
CA VAL A 70 8.52 -11.82 5.97
C VAL A 70 9.66 -12.31 6.86
N GLY A 71 9.74 -13.61 7.16
CA GLY A 71 10.68 -14.17 8.14
C GLY A 71 12.16 -13.83 7.90
N ASN A 72 12.58 -13.73 6.64
CA ASN A 72 13.96 -13.40 6.24
C ASN A 72 14.14 -11.94 5.77
N VAL A 73 13.09 -11.12 5.87
CA VAL A 73 13.14 -9.71 5.45
C VAL A 73 13.55 -8.85 6.64
N ALA A 74 14.41 -7.86 6.42
CA ALA A 74 14.95 -7.01 7.47
C ALA A 74 14.13 -5.73 7.65
N GLY A 75 13.88 -5.33 8.90
CA GLY A 75 13.32 -4.03 9.27
C GLY A 75 12.04 -3.67 8.51
N ASP A 76 11.94 -2.41 8.09
CA ASP A 76 10.74 -1.87 7.42
C ASP A 76 10.53 -2.41 6.00
N HIS A 77 11.49 -3.14 5.41
CA HIS A 77 11.29 -3.80 4.11
C HIS A 77 10.14 -4.81 4.16
N ARG A 78 9.84 -5.38 5.35
CA ARG A 78 8.72 -6.31 5.58
C ARG A 78 7.39 -5.75 5.13
N LEU A 79 7.21 -4.44 5.28
CA LEU A 79 5.96 -3.74 4.96
C LEU A 79 5.68 -3.70 3.45
N PHE A 80 6.71 -3.91 2.63
CA PHE A 80 6.68 -3.80 1.17
C PHE A 80 6.66 -5.14 0.45
N VAL A 81 6.66 -6.27 1.17
CA VAL A 81 6.59 -7.59 0.52
C VAL A 81 5.27 -7.71 -0.25
N ALA A 82 5.41 -7.88 -1.56
CA ALA A 82 4.32 -8.01 -2.52
C ALA A 82 3.97 -9.47 -2.80
N GLY A 83 4.92 -10.39 -2.59
CA GLY A 83 4.73 -11.81 -2.77
C GLY A 83 5.98 -12.61 -2.42
N TRP A 84 5.97 -13.86 -2.87
CA TRP A 84 7.08 -14.79 -2.67
C TRP A 84 7.29 -15.61 -3.94
N ALA A 85 8.47 -15.48 -4.54
CA ALA A 85 8.85 -16.18 -5.77
C ALA A 85 10.29 -16.66 -5.67
N ASP A 86 10.58 -17.83 -6.25
CA ASP A 86 11.95 -18.40 -6.30
C ASP A 86 12.65 -18.50 -4.93
N GLY A 87 11.86 -18.79 -3.87
CA GLY A 87 12.38 -18.91 -2.50
C GLY A 87 12.76 -17.58 -1.85
N LYS A 88 12.35 -16.45 -2.43
CA LYS A 88 12.66 -15.10 -1.95
C LYS A 88 11.41 -14.22 -1.90
N PRO A 89 11.37 -13.22 -1.01
CA PRO A 89 10.34 -12.19 -1.02
C PRO A 89 10.47 -11.35 -2.29
N SER A 90 9.34 -11.03 -2.91
CA SER A 90 9.27 -10.05 -3.99
C SER A 90 8.73 -8.72 -3.47
N PHE A 91 9.17 -7.63 -4.10
CA PHE A 91 8.77 -6.26 -3.79
C PHE A 91 8.24 -5.59 -5.04
N ASP A 92 7.42 -4.55 -4.88
CA ASP A 92 6.97 -3.74 -6.03
C ASP A 92 8.17 -2.99 -6.64
N ASP A 93 8.48 -3.29 -7.89
CA ASP A 93 9.55 -2.66 -8.68
C ASP A 93 9.10 -1.37 -9.38
N GLY A 94 7.81 -1.02 -9.26
CA GLY A 94 7.19 0.12 -9.91
C GLY A 94 6.73 -0.13 -11.35
N THR A 95 6.87 -1.36 -11.89
CA THR A 95 6.41 -1.72 -13.24
C THR A 95 4.91 -1.45 -13.40
N TYR A 96 4.12 -1.81 -12.39
CA TYR A 96 2.68 -1.51 -12.33
C TYR A 96 2.39 -0.26 -11.50
N GLY A 97 3.36 0.64 -11.40
CA GLY A 97 3.33 1.90 -10.65
C GLY A 97 3.73 1.80 -9.18
N HIS A 98 4.22 2.91 -8.65
CA HIS A 98 4.77 2.99 -7.30
C HIS A 98 3.69 3.03 -6.21
N PRO A 99 4.00 2.57 -4.99
CA PRO A 99 3.10 2.69 -3.85
C PRO A 99 2.74 4.15 -3.54
N LEU A 100 1.51 4.38 -3.08
CA LEU A 100 1.05 5.68 -2.61
C LEU A 100 1.26 5.78 -1.09
N PHE A 101 1.96 6.83 -0.65
CA PHE A 101 2.25 7.09 0.76
C PHE A 101 1.37 8.22 1.31
N LEU A 102 0.22 7.85 1.87
CA LEU A 102 -0.73 8.76 2.54
C LEU A 102 -0.36 8.87 4.04
N LEU A 103 0.89 9.27 4.29
CA LEU A 103 1.52 9.27 5.61
C LEU A 103 1.92 10.70 6.00
N SER A 104 1.74 11.05 7.27
CA SER A 104 2.12 12.36 7.82
C SER A 104 3.34 12.26 8.75
N THR A 105 3.34 11.34 9.70
CA THR A 105 4.39 11.24 10.73
C THR A 105 5.48 10.24 10.41
N GLN A 106 5.18 9.21 9.61
CA GLN A 106 6.09 8.13 9.26
C GLN A 106 6.55 8.17 7.79
N LEU A 107 6.26 9.27 7.06
CA LEU A 107 6.56 9.37 5.64
C LEU A 107 8.06 9.18 5.36
N ASP A 108 8.93 9.90 6.06
CA ASP A 108 10.38 9.82 5.86
C ASP A 108 10.92 8.41 6.12
N ARG A 109 10.43 7.76 7.18
CA ARG A 109 10.80 6.39 7.55
C ARG A 109 10.43 5.40 6.44
N MET A 110 9.19 5.48 5.95
CA MET A 110 8.67 4.60 4.92
C MET A 110 9.32 4.85 3.55
N MET A 111 9.57 6.10 3.20
CA MET A 111 10.29 6.47 1.98
C MET A 111 11.73 5.98 2.00
N ALA A 112 12.45 6.14 3.11
CA ALA A 112 13.82 5.62 3.25
C ALA A 112 13.87 4.09 3.12
N ALA A 113 12.90 3.39 3.72
CA ALA A 113 12.77 1.94 3.57
C ALA A 113 12.47 1.54 2.12
N TYR A 114 11.52 2.21 1.47
CA TYR A 114 11.15 1.94 0.08
C TYR A 114 12.31 2.17 -0.90
N LEU A 115 13.02 3.29 -0.77
CA LEU A 115 14.14 3.63 -1.64
C LEU A 115 15.36 2.73 -1.47
N SER A 116 15.44 1.99 -0.36
CA SER A 116 16.52 1.03 -0.07
C SER A 116 16.14 -0.43 -0.34
N LEU A 117 14.97 -0.69 -0.93
CA LEU A 117 14.57 -2.04 -1.32
C LEU A 117 15.55 -2.63 -2.35
N PRO A 118 15.84 -3.95 -2.26
CA PRO A 118 16.60 -4.64 -3.30
C PRO A 118 15.82 -4.61 -4.61
N ARG A 119 16.51 -4.25 -5.71
CA ARG A 119 15.98 -4.22 -7.07
C ARG A 119 16.39 -5.47 -7.84
#